data_AF-A0A820W0X2-F1
#
_entry.id   AF-A0A820W0X2-F1
#
_cell.length_a   1.000
_cell.length_b   1.000
_cell.length_c   1.000
_cell.angle_alpha   90.00
_cell.angle_beta   90.00
_cell.angle_gamma   90.00
#
_symmetry.space_group_name_H-M   'P 1'
#
loop_
_entity.id
_entity.type
_entity.pdbx_description
1 polymer ?
#
loop_
_entity_poly.entity_id
_entity_poly.type
_entity_poly.pdbx_seq_one_letter_code
_entity_poly.pdbx_strand_id
1 'polypeptide(L)'
;MDDLLGKITELNNHLTNLELKYSKFEQFMIEKNTSDLSVKQNVNLLSQHSTDYKKELVHHSILIERHENVFMKLIIPMFEDLFGLISSQNQDKKGNILDADLKVKLERYLIQMKKVKEGKHSNT
;
A
#
# COMPACT_ATOMS: atom_id res chain seq x y z
N MET A 1 -16.58 -58.60 52.99
CA MET A 1 -16.08 -57.30 53.51
C MET A 1 -15.02 -56.75 52.56
N ASP A 2 -14.10 -57.59 52.09
CA ASP A 2 -13.03 -57.22 51.13
C ASP A 2 -13.54 -56.72 49.77
N ASP A 3 -14.61 -57.30 49.22
CA ASP A 3 -15.19 -56.87 47.93
C ASP A 3 -15.78 -55.44 47.98
N LEU A 4 -16.34 -55.05 49.14
CA LEU A 4 -16.85 -53.70 49.36
C LEU A 4 -15.69 -52.70 49.48
N LEU A 5 -14.63 -53.09 50.19
CA LEU A 5 -13.40 -52.30 50.33
C LEU A 5 -12.74 -52.04 48.97
N GLY A 6 -12.63 -53.07 48.12
CA GLY A 6 -12.10 -52.95 46.76
C GLY A 6 -12.90 -51.96 45.90
N LYS A 7 -14.24 -52.07 45.93
CA LYS A 7 -15.13 -51.14 45.22
C LYS A 7 -15.00 -49.70 45.71
N ILE A 8 -14.87 -49.48 47.03
CA ILE A 8 -14.64 -48.14 47.59
C ILE A 8 -13.31 -47.56 47.09
N THR A 9 -12.25 -48.37 47.02
CA THR A 9 -10.95 -47.92 46.50
C THR A 9 -11.02 -47.56 45.02
N GLU A 10 -11.70 -48.35 44.20
CA GLU A 10 -11.93 -48.02 42.78
C GLU A 10 -12.71 -46.71 42.59
N LEU A 11 -13.77 -46.53 43.38
CA LEU A 11 -14.61 -45.33 43.35
C LEU A 11 -13.79 -44.10 43.72
N ASN A 12 -12.93 -44.22 44.74
CA ASN A 12 -12.04 -43.15 45.15
C ASN A 12 -11.02 -42.79 44.05
N ASN A 13 -10.41 -43.79 43.41
CA ASN A 13 -9.50 -43.58 42.28
C ASN A 13 -10.20 -42.91 41.09
N HIS A 14 -11.45 -43.29 40.80
CA HIS A 14 -12.25 -42.64 39.76
C HIS A 14 -12.56 -41.18 40.10
N LEU A 15 -12.90 -40.89 41.35
CA LEU A 15 -13.12 -39.52 41.83
C LEU A 15 -11.86 -38.66 41.71
N THR A 16 -10.70 -39.17 42.13
CA THR A 16 -9.42 -38.45 42.00
C THR A 16 -9.06 -38.20 40.53
N ASN A 17 -9.27 -39.18 39.66
CA ASN A 17 -9.06 -39.01 38.22
C ASN A 17 -10.03 -38.00 37.60
N LEU A 18 -11.28 -37.96 38.06
CA LEU A 18 -12.28 -37.02 37.57
C LEU A 18 -11.94 -35.60 38.00
N GLU A 19 -11.53 -35.40 39.25
CA GLU A 19 -11.08 -34.11 39.78
C GLU A 19 -9.87 -33.58 39.01
N LEU A 20 -8.89 -34.44 38.71
CA LEU A 20 -7.73 -34.07 37.91
C LEU A 20 -8.09 -33.70 36.46
N LYS A 21 -9.03 -34.42 35.85
CA LYS A 21 -9.54 -34.08 34.51
C LYS A 21 -10.29 -32.75 34.51
N TYR A 22 -11.10 -32.51 35.54
CA TYR A 22 -11.85 -31.28 35.70
C TYR A 22 -10.92 -30.07 35.84
N SER A 23 -9.89 -30.17 36.70
CA SER A 23 -8.88 -29.11 36.86
C SER A 23 -8.14 -28.80 35.55
N LYS A 24 -7.74 -29.82 34.78
CA LYS A 24 -7.11 -29.62 33.46
C LYS A 24 -8.05 -28.95 32.46
N PHE A 25 -9.34 -29.27 32.50
CA PHE A 25 -10.33 -28.65 31.64
C PHE A 25 -10.54 -27.17 31.99
N GLU A 26 -10.60 -26.82 33.28
CA GLU A 26 -10.66 -25.42 33.71
C GLU A 26 -9.45 -24.62 33.22
N GLN A 27 -8.24 -25.18 33.35
CA GLN A 27 -7.03 -24.55 32.84
C GLN A 27 -7.09 -24.35 31.31
N PHE A 28 -7.51 -25.37 30.57
CA PHE A 28 -7.70 -25.26 29.12
C PHE A 28 -8.70 -24.15 28.75
N MET A 29 -9.81 -24.03 29.47
CA MET A 29 -10.81 -22.98 29.22
C MET A 29 -10.25 -21.59 29.48
N ILE A 30 -9.42 -21.42 30.51
CA ILE A 30 -8.74 -20.15 30.79
C ILE A 30 -7.78 -19.80 29.64
N GLU A 31 -6.93 -20.74 29.25
CA GLU A 31 -5.96 -20.53 28.16
C GLU A 31 -6.65 -20.22 26.83
N LYS A 32 -7.75 -20.90 26.53
CA LYS A 32 -8.56 -20.62 25.34
C LYS A 32 -9.20 -19.24 25.37
N ASN A 33 -9.78 -18.83 26.49
CA ASN A 33 -10.35 -17.48 26.62
C ASN A 33 -9.27 -16.39 26.43
N THR A 34 -8.08 -16.59 26.99
CA THR A 34 -6.96 -15.66 26.78
C THR A 34 -6.53 -15.60 25.31
N SER A 35 -6.43 -16.76 24.66
CA SER A 35 -6.11 -16.84 23.23
C SER A 35 -7.15 -16.13 22.38
N ASP A 36 -8.45 -16.36 22.64
CA ASP A 36 -9.54 -15.76 21.87
C ASP A 36 -9.58 -14.23 22.03
N LEU A 37 -9.30 -13.72 23.23
CA LEU A 37 -9.16 -12.28 23.47
C LEU A 37 -8.00 -11.69 22.67
N SER A 38 -6.85 -12.37 22.63
CA SER A 38 -5.69 -11.92 21.84
C SER A 38 -5.99 -11.92 20.35
N VAL A 39 -6.62 -12.97 19.83
CA VAL A 39 -7.03 -13.05 18.42
C VAL A 39 -8.01 -11.92 18.07
N LYS A 40 -9.00 -11.65 18.93
CA LYS A 40 -9.96 -10.57 18.72
C LYS A 40 -9.29 -9.19 18.68
N GLN A 41 -8.31 -8.95 19.55
CA GLN A 41 -7.52 -7.71 19.52
C GLN A 41 -6.73 -7.58 18.20
N ASN A 42 -6.07 -8.65 17.76
CA ASN A 42 -5.32 -8.64 16.50
C ASN A 42 -6.22 -8.39 15.28
N VAL A 43 -7.40 -9.02 15.24
CA VAL A 43 -8.38 -8.80 14.17
C VAL A 43 -8.84 -7.33 14.14
N ASN A 44 -9.10 -6.73 15.30
CA ASN A 44 -9.47 -5.31 15.37
C ASN A 44 -8.37 -4.39 14.85
N LEU A 45 -7.11 -4.64 15.24
CA LEU A 45 -5.96 -3.87 14.75
C LEU A 45 -5.80 -3.99 13.23
N LEU A 46 -5.89 -5.21 12.69
CA LEU A 46 -5.81 -5.44 11.25
C LEU A 46 -6.95 -4.73 10.50
N SER A 47 -8.17 -4.75 11.05
CA SER A 47 -9.31 -4.04 10.46
C SER A 47 -9.10 -2.52 10.44
N GLN A 48 -8.49 -1.97 11.49
CA GLN A 48 -8.15 -0.56 11.55
C GLN A 48 -7.08 -0.20 10.52
N HIS A 49 -5.97 -0.94 10.48
CA HIS A 49 -4.91 -0.74 9.50
C HIS A 49 -5.41 -0.84 8.05
N SER A 50 -6.28 -1.82 7.75
CA SER A 50 -6.90 -1.97 6.43
C SER A 50 -7.71 -0.73 6.03
N THR A 51 -8.44 -0.15 6.99
CA THR A 51 -9.22 1.07 6.76
C THR A 51 -8.31 2.27 6.51
N ASP A 52 -7.23 2.39 7.26
CA ASP A 52 -6.28 3.49 7.12
C ASP A 52 -5.51 3.40 5.80
N TYR A 53 -5.02 2.22 5.41
CA TYR A 53 -4.41 2.00 4.11
C TYR A 53 -5.36 2.31 2.95
N LYS A 54 -6.65 1.96 3.08
CA LYS A 54 -7.65 2.31 2.06
C LYS A 54 -7.77 3.83 1.90
N LYS A 55 -7.77 4.59 3.00
CA LYS A 55 -7.81 6.06 2.95
C LYS A 55 -6.54 6.64 2.33
N GLU A 56 -5.38 6.14 2.74
CA GLU A 56 -4.09 6.57 2.20
C GLU A 56 -4.00 6.31 0.69
N LEU A 57 -4.47 5.16 0.22
CA LEU A 57 -4.44 4.79 -1.19
C LEU A 57 -5.34 5.72 -2.02
N VAL A 58 -6.53 6.05 -1.52
CA VAL A 58 -7.42 7.05 -2.16
C VAL A 58 -6.75 8.42 -2.18
N HIS A 59 -6.13 8.85 -1.08
CA HIS A 59 -5.45 10.13 -1.01
C HIS A 59 -4.30 10.24 -2.04
N HIS A 60 -3.44 9.22 -2.11
CA HIS A 60 -2.33 9.17 -3.06
C HIS A 60 -2.83 9.10 -4.51
N SER A 61 -3.91 8.36 -4.77
CA SER A 61 -4.53 8.32 -6.11
C SER A 61 -4.98 9.70 -6.56
N ILE A 62 -5.64 10.48 -5.68
CA ILE A 62 -6.08 11.85 -5.97
C ILE A 62 -4.86 12.76 -6.19
N LEU A 63 -3.81 12.60 -5.39
CA LEU A 63 -2.59 13.39 -5.54
C LEU A 63 -1.93 13.13 -6.90
N ILE A 64 -1.76 11.86 -7.28
CA ILE A 64 -1.20 11.47 -8.58
C ILE A 64 -2.02 12.07 -9.72
N GLU A 65 -3.35 11.90 -9.68
CA GLU A 65 -4.25 12.45 -10.71
C GLU A 65 -4.14 13.98 -10.80
N ARG A 66 -4.03 14.69 -9.67
CA ARG A 66 -3.82 16.14 -9.66
C ARG A 66 -2.47 16.51 -10.27
N HIS A 67 -1.41 15.80 -9.91
CA HIS A 67 -0.09 16.02 -10.47
C HIS A 67 -0.10 15.80 -11.99
N GLU A 68 -0.65 14.68 -12.46
CA GLU A 68 -0.80 14.40 -13.89
C GLU A 68 -1.58 15.52 -14.61
N ASN A 69 -2.69 15.97 -14.02
CA ASN A 69 -3.47 17.08 -14.57
C ASN A 69 -2.65 18.38 -14.66
N VAL A 70 -1.91 18.75 -13.61
CA VAL A 70 -1.06 19.96 -13.61
C VAL A 70 0.05 19.83 -14.66
N PHE A 71 0.71 18.68 -14.74
CA PHE A 71 1.74 18.46 -15.74
C PHE A 71 1.19 18.55 -17.17
N MET A 72 0.08 17.86 -17.45
CA MET A 72 -0.50 17.80 -18.80
C MET A 72 -1.16 19.10 -19.25
N LYS A 73 -1.82 19.82 -18.34
CA LYS A 73 -2.62 21.00 -18.69
C LYS A 73 -1.88 22.32 -18.51
N LEU A 74 -0.84 22.36 -17.68
CA LEU A 74 -0.13 23.59 -17.37
C LEU A 74 1.35 23.50 -17.73
N ILE A 75 2.09 22.55 -17.13
CA ILE A 75 3.55 22.53 -17.25
C ILE A 75 4.01 22.21 -18.67
N ILE A 76 3.46 21.18 -19.31
CA ILE A 76 3.82 20.81 -20.68
C ILE A 76 3.49 21.95 -21.66
N PRO A 77 2.26 22.50 -21.71
CA PRO A 77 1.95 23.63 -22.58
C PRO A 77 2.86 24.85 -22.34
N MET A 78 3.14 25.18 -21.08
CA MET A 78 4.02 26.30 -20.74
C MET A 78 5.44 26.12 -21.29
N PHE A 79 5.99 24.90 -21.27
CA PHE A 79 7.28 24.61 -21.89
C PHE A 79 7.21 24.60 -23.42
N GLU A 80 6.12 24.10 -24.02
CA GLU A 80 5.90 24.18 -25.46
C GLU A 80 5.92 25.65 -25.94
N ASP A 81 5.22 26.54 -25.22
CA ASP A 81 5.20 27.98 -25.49
C ASP A 81 6.58 28.62 -25.31
N LEU A 82 7.28 28.31 -24.22
CA LEU A 82 8.62 28.83 -23.94
C LEU A 82 9.62 28.42 -25.01
N PHE A 83 9.62 27.15 -25.41
CA PHE A 83 10.51 26.65 -26.45
C PHE A 83 10.16 27.22 -27.82
N GLY A 84 8.87 27.45 -28.10
CA GLY A 84 8.42 28.17 -29.28
C GLY A 84 8.96 29.61 -29.31
N LEU A 85 8.86 30.33 -28.19
CA LEU A 85 9.39 31.69 -28.05
C LEU A 85 10.90 31.74 -28.28
N ILE A 86 11.67 30.89 -27.59
CA ILE A 86 13.14 30.82 -27.76
C ILE A 86 13.50 30.47 -29.20
N SER A 87 12.78 29.52 -29.83
CA SER A 87 13.02 29.12 -31.22
C SER A 87 12.76 30.27 -32.20
N SER A 88 11.73 31.09 -31.96
CA SER A 88 11.44 32.27 -32.77
C SER A 88 12.51 33.37 -32.64
N GLN A 89 13.15 33.47 -31.47
CA GLN A 89 14.25 34.40 -31.25
C GLN A 89 15.58 33.87 -31.80
N ASN A 90 15.69 32.57 -32.03
CA ASN A 90 16.87 31.92 -32.61
C ASN A 90 16.93 32.04 -34.15
N GLN A 91 16.39 33.12 -34.71
CA GLN A 91 16.39 33.40 -36.13
C GLN A 91 16.77 34.86 -36.38
N ASP A 92 17.54 35.11 -37.44
CA ASP A 92 17.80 36.47 -37.89
C ASP A 92 16.57 37.07 -38.61
N LYS A 93 16.65 38.35 -39.01
CA LYS A 93 15.57 39.05 -39.74
C LYS A 93 15.24 38.43 -41.11
N LYS A 94 16.09 37.53 -41.62
CA LYS A 94 15.92 36.81 -42.89
C LYS A 94 15.45 35.36 -42.69
N GLY A 95 15.23 34.94 -41.43
CA GLY A 95 14.81 33.58 -41.08
C GLY A 95 15.96 32.56 -40.98
N ASN A 96 17.22 33.00 -41.02
CA ASN A 96 18.36 32.10 -40.85
C ASN A 96 18.55 31.77 -39.37
N ILE A 97 18.84 30.51 -39.08
CA ILE A 97 19.08 30.02 -37.72
C ILE A 97 20.38 30.64 -37.19
N LEU A 98 20.32 31.22 -35.98
CA LEU A 98 21.48 31.82 -35.33
C LEU A 98 22.34 30.76 -34.62
N ASP A 99 21.70 29.85 -33.88
CA ASP A 99 22.34 28.73 -33.18
C ASP A 99 21.67 27.40 -33.57
N ALA A 100 22.35 26.63 -34.41
CA ALA A 100 21.85 25.34 -34.87
C ALA A 100 21.82 24.28 -33.77
N ASP A 101 22.75 24.30 -32.80
CA ASP A 101 22.78 23.33 -31.71
C ASP A 101 21.61 23.57 -30.74
N LEU A 102 21.34 24.85 -30.42
CA LEU A 102 20.17 25.23 -29.63
C LEU A 102 18.87 24.77 -30.30
N LYS A 103 18.72 24.96 -31.61
CA LYS A 103 17.54 24.48 -32.35
C LYS A 103 17.34 22.98 -32.19
N VAL A 104 18.40 22.18 -32.42
CA VAL A 104 18.33 20.72 -32.32
C VAL A 104 18.05 20.26 -30.88
N LYS A 105 18.54 20.97 -29.86
CA LYS A 105 18.22 20.68 -28.45
C LYS A 105 16.75 20.96 -28.13
N LEU A 106 16.21 22.10 -28.55
CA LEU A 106 14.81 22.46 -28.33
C LEU A 106 13.85 21.48 -29.03
N GLU A 107 14.13 21.11 -30.28
CA GLU A 107 13.36 20.09 -31.00
C GLU A 107 13.38 18.73 -30.28
N ARG A 108 14.54 18.32 -29.75
CA ARG A 108 14.65 17.10 -28.94
C ARG A 108 13.81 17.15 -27.67
N TYR A 109 13.81 18.27 -26.94
CA TYR A 109 12.99 18.40 -25.74
C TYR A 109 11.50 18.41 -26.04
N LEU A 110 11.06 19.07 -27.13
CA LEU A 110 9.67 19.03 -27.58
C LEU A 110 9.22 17.61 -27.92
N ILE A 111 10.06 16.82 -28.60
CA ILE A 111 9.76 15.41 -28.90
C ILE A 111 9.64 14.59 -27.61
N GLN A 112 10.51 14.81 -26.62
CA GLN A 112 10.43 14.13 -25.33
C GLN A 112 9.14 14.48 -24.58
N MET A 113 8.76 15.75 -24.54
CA MET A 113 7.51 16.19 -23.92
C MET A 113 6.28 15.62 -24.61
N LYS A 114 6.28 15.54 -25.95
CA LYS A 114 5.19 14.91 -26.70
C LYS A 114 5.07 13.41 -26.37
N LYS A 115 6.18 12.70 -26.20
CA LYS A 115 6.18 11.29 -25.77
C LYS A 115 5.58 11.13 -24.36
N VAL A 116 5.94 12.02 -23.43
CA VAL A 116 5.36 12.06 -22.06
C VAL A 116 3.86 12.31 -22.13
N LYS A 117 3.42 13.28 -22.95
CA LYS A 117 2.00 13.61 -23.15
C LYS A 117 1.18 12.44 -23.71
N GLU A 118 1.78 11.64 -24.60
CA GLU A 118 1.17 10.45 -25.20
C GLU A 118 1.24 9.21 -24.28
N GLY A 119 1.81 9.31 -23.07
CA GLY A 119 2.00 8.19 -22.15
C GLY A 119 3.04 7.17 -22.63
N LYS A 120 3.73 7.44 -23.74
CA LYS A 120 4.75 6.56 -24.32
C LYS A 120 6.08 6.81 -23.60
N HIS A 121 6.24 6.17 -22.46
CA HIS A 121 7.53 6.10 -21.79
C HIS A 121 8.44 5.21 -22.64
N SER A 122 9.57 5.75 -23.10
CA SER A 122 10.62 4.91 -23.66
C SER A 122 11.11 4.03 -22.53
N ASN A 123 10.78 2.73 -22.58
CA ASN A 123 11.45 1.74 -21.73
C ASN A 123 12.95 1.88 -22.01
N THR A 124 13.67 2.41 -21.04
CA THR A 124 15.13 2.44 -21.00
C THR A 124 15.55 1.80 -19.70
#